data_AF-A0A0S4L5G0-F1
#
_entry.id   AF-A0A0S4L5G0-F1
#
_cell.length_a   1.000
_cell.length_b   1.000
_cell.length_c   1.000
_cell.angle_alpha   90.00
_cell.angle_beta   90.00
_cell.angle_gamma   90.00
#
_symmetry.space_group_name_H-M   'P 1'
#
loop_
_entity.id
_entity.type
_entity.pdbx_description
1 polymer ?
#
loop_
_entity_poly.entity_id
_entity_poly.type
_entity_poly.pdbx_seq_one_letter_code
_entity_poly.pdbx_strand_id
1 'polypeptide(L)'
;MFGLAVLIALGVYVYLAKVVAQFVGRHTESKLAMYATIAVFVLIPTWDILPGRLYHQHVCETQGGVRVYKTVEVDKAYFLPDGQHDEKKLRERLDMQLTMDRTFSKLFHMTKHQGVLVDKENGAHLGTATDFWYYGGWLYTTILIEGSEDTCPQFDRDIYTSLWRQVIRPRTEANLERNRHE
;
A
#
# COMPACT_ATOMS: atom_id res chain seq x y z
N MET A 1 8.81 -20.84 -21.86
CA MET A 1 9.79 -21.68 -21.11
C MET A 1 9.61 -21.57 -19.58
N PHE A 2 9.27 -20.39 -19.03
CA PHE A 2 9.07 -20.21 -17.58
C PHE A 2 8.03 -21.16 -16.96
N GLY A 3 6.86 -21.34 -17.61
CA GLY A 3 5.81 -22.24 -17.09
C GLY A 3 6.24 -23.70 -16.93
N LEU A 4 7.06 -24.24 -17.85
CA LEU A 4 7.57 -25.61 -17.73
C LEU A 4 8.52 -25.75 -16.53
N ALA A 5 9.37 -24.75 -16.28
CA ALA A 5 10.27 -24.75 -15.13
C ALA A 5 9.51 -24.73 -13.81
N VAL A 6 8.43 -23.95 -13.71
CA VAL A 6 7.54 -23.91 -12.52
C VAL A 6 6.90 -25.27 -12.28
N LEU A 7 6.39 -25.93 -13.33
CA LEU A 7 5.79 -27.27 -13.21
C LEU A 7 6.80 -28.33 -12.75
N ILE A 8 8.03 -28.29 -13.29
CA ILE A 8 9.11 -29.19 -12.86
C ILE A 8 9.46 -28.94 -11.39
N ALA A 9 9.62 -27.67 -10.99
CA ALA A 9 9.92 -27.31 -9.61
C ALA A 9 8.82 -27.77 -8.64
N LEU A 10 7.55 -27.60 -9.02
CA LEU A 10 6.40 -28.07 -8.24
C LEU A 10 6.38 -29.61 -8.11
N GLY A 11 6.68 -30.33 -9.20
CA GLY A 11 6.81 -31.79 -9.17
C GLY A 11 7.93 -32.28 -8.25
N VAL A 12 9.10 -31.65 -8.33
CA VAL A 12 10.25 -31.93 -7.44
C VAL A 12 9.88 -31.63 -5.98
N TYR A 13 9.20 -30.51 -5.73
CA TYR A 13 8.76 -30.13 -4.39
C TYR A 13 7.81 -31.16 -3.76
N VAL A 14 6.77 -31.58 -4.50
CA VAL A 14 5.82 -32.59 -4.06
C VAL A 14 6.52 -33.94 -3.83
N TYR A 15 7.44 -34.31 -4.71
CA TYR A 15 8.23 -35.53 -4.54
C TYR A 15 9.08 -35.48 -3.27
N LEU A 16 9.81 -34.38 -3.03
CA LEU A 16 10.61 -34.19 -1.81
C LEU A 16 9.74 -34.23 -0.55
N ALA A 17 8.61 -33.53 -0.54
CA ALA A 17 7.67 -33.55 0.58
C ALA A 17 7.20 -34.97 0.90
N LYS A 18 6.90 -35.78 -0.12
CA LYS A 18 6.53 -37.19 0.04
C LYS A 18 7.68 -38.02 0.61
N VAL A 19 8.89 -37.89 0.07
CA VAL A 19 10.07 -38.65 0.53
C VAL A 19 10.37 -38.33 1.99
N VAL A 20 10.38 -37.04 2.35
CA VAL A 20 10.64 -36.60 3.73
C VAL A 20 9.54 -37.07 4.68
N ALA A 21 8.26 -36.94 4.31
CA ALA A 21 7.15 -37.42 5.14
C ALA A 21 7.22 -38.94 5.37
N GLN A 22 7.55 -39.72 4.33
CA GLN A 22 7.73 -41.17 4.45
C GLN A 22 8.93 -41.53 5.34
N PHE A 23 10.04 -40.81 5.19
CA PHE A 23 11.22 -41.00 6.02
C PHE A 23 10.93 -40.73 7.50
N VAL A 24 10.31 -39.58 7.80
CA VAL A 24 9.90 -39.21 9.16
C VAL A 24 8.93 -40.24 9.73
N GLY A 25 7.90 -40.64 8.98
CA GLY A 25 6.92 -41.63 9.43
C GLY A 25 7.53 -42.99 9.74
N ARG A 26 8.53 -43.44 8.96
CA ARG A 26 9.26 -44.69 9.22
C ARG A 26 10.16 -44.59 10.44
N HIS A 27 10.86 -43.46 10.61
CA HIS A 27 11.83 -43.31 11.69
C HIS A 27 11.19 -43.02 13.05
N THR A 28 10.05 -42.32 13.07
CA THR A 28 9.33 -41.99 14.30
C THR A 28 8.21 -42.97 14.64
N GLU A 29 7.94 -43.95 13.75
CA GLU A 29 6.80 -44.89 13.81
C GLU A 29 5.43 -44.21 14.06
N SER A 30 5.33 -42.91 13.80
CA SER A 30 4.17 -42.08 14.15
C SER A 30 3.49 -41.54 12.89
N LYS A 31 2.23 -41.91 12.71
CA LYS A 31 1.37 -41.35 11.66
C LYS A 31 1.14 -39.85 11.85
N LEU A 32 1.11 -39.38 13.10
CA LEU A 32 0.94 -37.97 13.43
C LEU A 32 2.16 -37.15 12.95
N ALA A 33 3.37 -37.65 13.15
CA ALA A 33 4.59 -36.99 12.67
C ALA A 33 4.63 -36.89 11.13
N MET A 34 4.15 -37.93 10.43
CA MET A 34 4.01 -37.90 8.97
C MET A 34 3.03 -36.80 8.52
N TYR A 35 1.83 -36.73 9.10
CA TYR A 35 0.84 -35.70 8.75
C TYR A 35 1.30 -34.29 9.10
N ALA A 36 1.96 -34.11 10.26
CA ALA A 36 2.54 -32.83 10.65
C ALA A 36 3.60 -32.37 9.64
N THR A 37 4.45 -33.29 9.16
CA THR A 37 5.44 -33.00 8.13
C THR A 37 4.78 -32.52 6.84
N ILE A 38 3.74 -33.21 6.37
CA ILE A 38 2.99 -32.80 5.18
C ILE A 38 2.38 -31.41 5.38
N ALA A 39 1.76 -31.15 6.55
CA ALA A 39 1.19 -29.84 6.87
C ALA A 39 2.25 -28.73 6.82
N VAL A 40 3.45 -28.97 7.35
CA VAL A 40 4.58 -28.03 7.26
C VAL A 40 4.96 -27.75 5.80
N PHE A 41 5.08 -28.77 4.96
CA PHE A 41 5.36 -28.57 3.52
C PHE A 41 4.25 -27.83 2.78
N VAL A 42 3.00 -27.93 3.21
CA VAL A 42 1.90 -27.13 2.64
C VAL A 42 1.95 -25.68 3.13
N LEU A 43 2.38 -25.45 4.36
CA LEU A 43 2.46 -24.12 4.97
C LEU A 43 3.71 -23.33 4.53
N ILE A 44 4.85 -23.96 4.28
CA ILE A 44 6.08 -23.27 3.82
C ILE A 44 5.86 -22.37 2.58
N PRO A 45 5.12 -22.75 1.53
CA PRO A 45 4.91 -21.84 0.41
C PRO A 45 3.96 -20.68 0.72
N THR A 46 3.22 -20.73 1.83
CA THR A 46 2.16 -19.76 2.15
C THR A 46 2.32 -19.10 3.52
N TRP A 47 3.44 -19.37 4.23
CA TRP A 47 3.62 -18.95 5.62
C TRP A 47 3.66 -17.43 5.77
N ASP A 48 4.13 -16.73 4.74
CA ASP A 48 4.33 -15.28 4.71
C ASP A 48 3.04 -14.50 4.43
N ILE A 49 1.99 -15.15 3.92
CA ILE A 49 0.72 -14.49 3.57
C ILE A 49 0.05 -13.90 4.82
N LEU A 50 0.00 -14.66 5.92
CA LEU A 50 -0.62 -14.23 7.17
C LEU A 50 0.13 -13.06 7.84
N PRO A 51 1.45 -13.17 8.15
CA PRO A 51 2.19 -12.05 8.72
C PRO A 51 2.25 -10.85 7.78
N GLY A 52 2.32 -11.07 6.47
CA GLY A 52 2.28 -9.99 5.47
C GLY A 52 0.97 -9.19 5.53
N ARG A 53 -0.18 -9.87 5.59
CA ARG A 53 -1.49 -9.21 5.76
C ARG A 53 -1.61 -8.45 7.07
N LEU A 54 -1.20 -9.06 8.18
CA LEU A 54 -1.23 -8.40 9.49
C LEU A 54 -0.33 -7.15 9.51
N TYR A 55 0.85 -7.25 8.90
CA TYR A 55 1.77 -6.12 8.80
C TYR A 55 1.23 -5.02 7.87
N HIS A 56 0.62 -5.38 6.73
CA HIS A 56 -0.05 -4.44 5.83
C HIS A 56 -1.17 -3.68 6.54
N GLN A 57 -2.05 -4.38 7.26
CA GLN A 57 -3.09 -3.73 8.06
C GLN A 57 -2.49 -2.78 9.10
N HIS A 58 -1.45 -3.21 9.81
CA HIS A 58 -0.79 -2.39 10.82
C HIS A 58 -0.20 -1.10 10.24
N VAL A 59 0.54 -1.17 9.12
CA VAL A 59 1.08 0.03 8.48
C VAL A 59 -0.03 0.89 7.88
N CYS A 60 -1.14 0.27 7.46
CA CYS A 60 -2.31 0.98 7.01
C CYS A 60 -2.90 1.90 8.10
N GLU A 61 -3.14 1.32 9.28
CA GLU A 61 -3.76 2.02 10.40
C GLU A 61 -2.81 3.07 10.99
N THR A 62 -1.50 2.80 11.01
CA THR A 62 -0.52 3.67 11.67
C THR A 62 0.09 4.72 10.75
N GLN A 63 0.29 4.41 9.48
CA GLN A 63 1.01 5.25 8.51
C GLN A 63 0.19 5.65 7.29
N GLY A 64 -0.87 4.90 6.98
CA GLY A 64 -1.73 5.15 5.82
C GLY A 64 -2.62 6.37 6.00
N GLY A 65 -3.14 6.87 4.88
CA GLY A 65 -4.11 7.96 4.85
C GLY A 65 -3.49 9.34 4.70
N VAL A 66 -4.31 10.36 4.96
CA VAL A 66 -3.94 11.77 4.79
C VAL A 66 -3.48 12.33 6.13
N ARG A 67 -2.29 12.95 6.13
CA ARG A 67 -1.77 13.73 7.23
C ARG A 67 -1.66 15.18 6.77
N VAL A 68 -2.47 16.05 7.36
CA VAL A 68 -2.44 17.49 7.09
C VAL A 68 -1.52 18.16 8.09
N TYR A 69 -0.48 18.85 7.61
CA TYR A 69 0.42 19.64 8.44
C TYR A 69 -0.02 21.09 8.52
N LYS A 70 -0.47 21.65 7.39
CA LYS A 70 -0.93 23.03 7.28
C LYS A 70 -2.06 23.12 6.26
N THR A 71 -3.14 23.79 6.63
CA THR A 71 -4.22 24.12 5.70
C THR A 71 -3.93 25.43 4.99
N VAL A 72 -4.29 25.54 3.71
CA VAL A 72 -4.16 26.77 2.92
C VAL A 72 -5.54 27.28 2.55
N GLU A 73 -5.78 28.55 2.85
CA GLU A 73 -7.00 29.24 2.47
C GLU A 73 -6.82 29.89 1.10
N VAL A 74 -7.67 29.49 0.16
CA VAL A 74 -7.63 29.96 -1.22
C VAL A 74 -8.93 30.67 -1.58
N ASP A 75 -8.85 31.58 -2.55
CA ASP A 75 -10.02 32.31 -3.03
C ASP A 75 -11.01 31.37 -3.73
N LYS A 76 -12.29 31.75 -3.77
CA LYS A 76 -13.36 30.98 -4.43
C LYS A 76 -13.06 30.64 -5.90
N ALA A 77 -12.16 31.39 -6.55
CA ALA A 77 -11.72 31.15 -7.92
C ALA A 77 -10.96 29.82 -8.12
N TYR A 78 -10.45 29.19 -7.05
CA TYR A 78 -9.82 27.86 -7.09
C TYR A 78 -10.82 26.71 -7.01
N PHE A 79 -12.12 27.02 -7.00
CA PHE A 79 -13.19 26.04 -7.01
C PHE A 79 -14.02 26.19 -8.28
N LEU A 80 -14.45 25.07 -8.82
CA LEU A 80 -15.43 24.99 -9.89
C LEU A 80 -16.83 25.36 -9.36
N PRO A 81 -17.80 25.68 -10.24
CA PRO A 81 -19.16 26.04 -9.82
C PRO A 81 -19.89 24.96 -9.02
N ASP A 82 -19.50 23.69 -9.16
CA ASP A 82 -20.03 22.55 -8.42
C ASP A 82 -19.39 22.37 -7.03
N GLY A 83 -18.43 23.23 -6.66
CA GLY A 83 -17.68 23.17 -5.41
C GLY A 83 -16.50 22.22 -5.42
N GLN A 84 -16.22 21.52 -6.53
CA GLN A 84 -14.98 20.75 -6.67
C GLN A 84 -13.78 21.69 -6.84
N HIS A 85 -12.59 21.18 -6.54
CA HIS A 85 -11.36 21.95 -6.72
C HIS A 85 -11.03 22.08 -8.21
N ASP A 86 -10.63 23.28 -8.65
CA ASP A 86 -10.05 23.50 -9.97
C ASP A 86 -8.60 23.03 -9.97
N GLU A 87 -8.40 21.75 -10.33
CA GLU A 87 -7.08 21.09 -10.31
C GLU A 87 -6.03 21.86 -11.12
N LYS A 88 -6.44 22.49 -12.23
CA LYS A 88 -5.51 23.20 -13.11
C LYS A 88 -4.90 24.39 -12.38
N LYS A 89 -5.73 25.22 -11.74
CA LYS A 89 -5.27 26.36 -10.95
C LYS A 89 -4.48 25.93 -9.72
N LEU A 90 -4.90 24.85 -9.07
CA LEU A 90 -4.17 24.32 -7.92
C LEU A 90 -2.77 23.83 -8.30
N ARG A 91 -2.62 23.15 -9.43
CA ARG A 91 -1.29 22.71 -9.93
C ARG A 91 -0.38 23.87 -10.31
N GLU A 92 -0.91 25.06 -10.64
CA GLU A 92 -0.10 26.25 -10.89
C GLU A 92 0.57 26.75 -9.60
N ARG A 93 -0.15 26.72 -8.47
CA ARG A 93 0.33 27.20 -7.16
C ARG A 93 1.01 26.14 -6.30
N LEU A 94 0.56 24.89 -6.39
CA LEU A 94 1.01 23.80 -5.54
C LEU A 94 1.85 22.82 -6.34
N ASP A 95 2.93 22.35 -5.73
CA ASP A 95 3.76 21.27 -6.25
C ASP A 95 3.39 19.96 -5.58
N MET A 96 3.44 18.89 -6.36
CA MET A 96 2.93 17.59 -5.97
C MET A 96 3.95 16.54 -6.32
N GLN A 97 4.55 15.97 -5.27
CA GLN A 97 5.64 15.02 -5.40
C GLN A 97 5.11 13.64 -5.08
N LEU A 98 5.03 12.78 -6.09
CA LEU A 98 4.68 11.38 -5.92
C LEU A 98 5.96 10.55 -5.81
N THR A 99 6.12 9.87 -4.69
CA THR A 99 7.20 8.91 -4.46
C THR A 99 6.63 7.51 -4.36
N MET A 100 7.22 6.57 -5.09
CA MET A 100 6.89 5.14 -5.02
C MET A 100 8.11 4.39 -4.49
N ASP A 101 8.00 3.82 -3.29
CA ASP A 101 9.02 2.99 -2.69
C ASP A 101 8.64 1.51 -2.80
N ARG A 102 9.14 0.87 -3.86
CA ARG A 102 9.00 -0.57 -4.10
C ARG A 102 9.83 -1.43 -3.16
N THR A 103 10.72 -0.81 -2.39
CA THR A 103 11.60 -1.48 -1.44
C THR A 103 11.14 -1.36 0.01
N PHE A 104 9.98 -0.74 0.24
CA PHE A 104 9.42 -0.51 1.57
C PHE A 104 9.38 -1.79 2.42
N SER A 105 8.88 -2.90 1.86
CA SER A 105 9.04 -4.22 2.45
C SER A 105 9.30 -5.27 1.38
N LYS A 106 10.57 -5.64 1.20
CA LYS A 106 10.95 -6.75 0.31
C LYS A 106 10.46 -8.10 0.84
N LEU A 107 10.40 -8.26 2.17
CA LEU A 107 10.00 -9.53 2.78
C LEU A 107 8.54 -9.86 2.49
N PHE A 108 7.66 -8.86 2.52
CA PHE A 108 6.22 -9.03 2.32
C PHE A 108 5.74 -8.51 0.96
N HIS A 109 6.65 -8.19 0.04
CA HIS A 109 6.31 -7.65 -1.28
C HIS A 109 5.31 -6.50 -1.17
N MET A 110 5.68 -5.44 -0.45
CA MET A 110 4.85 -4.25 -0.29
C MET A 110 5.50 -3.05 -0.94
N THR A 111 4.67 -2.25 -1.61
CA THR A 111 5.07 -0.94 -2.14
C THR A 111 4.35 0.14 -1.35
N LYS A 112 5.09 1.20 -0.99
CA LYS A 112 4.52 2.41 -0.40
C LYS A 112 4.43 3.47 -1.49
N HIS A 113 3.26 4.06 -1.68
CA HIS A 113 3.15 5.28 -2.47
C HIS A 113 2.81 6.44 -1.54
N GLN A 114 3.43 7.57 -1.81
CA GLN A 114 3.30 8.75 -0.99
C GLN A 114 3.24 9.97 -1.88
N GLY A 115 2.12 10.68 -1.81
CA GLY A 115 1.94 12.01 -2.39
C GLY A 115 2.24 13.07 -1.34
N VAL A 116 3.15 13.98 -1.64
CA VAL A 116 3.48 15.15 -0.81
C VAL A 116 3.01 16.40 -1.54
N LEU A 117 2.29 17.28 -0.84
CA LEU A 117 1.87 18.57 -1.38
C LEU A 117 2.68 19.68 -0.74
N VAL A 118 3.30 20.47 -1.59
CA VAL A 118 4.19 21.57 -1.24
C VAL A 118 3.65 22.86 -1.85
N ASP A 119 3.65 23.94 -1.09
CA ASP A 119 3.33 25.26 -1.62
C ASP A 119 4.53 25.82 -2.40
N LYS A 120 4.34 26.18 -3.68
CA LYS A 120 5.45 26.67 -4.52
C LYS A 120 5.96 28.05 -4.09
N GLU A 121 5.12 28.86 -3.44
CA GLU A 121 5.48 30.23 -3.08
C GLU A 121 6.52 30.27 -1.96
N ASN A 122 6.40 29.35 -0.99
CA ASN A 122 7.20 29.37 0.24
C ASN A 122 7.88 28.03 0.56
N GLY A 123 7.64 26.98 -0.23
CA GLY A 123 8.20 25.64 -0.02
C GLY A 123 7.59 24.88 1.18
N ALA A 124 6.47 25.35 1.75
CA ALA A 124 5.89 24.71 2.93
C ALA A 124 5.24 23.37 2.57
N HIS A 125 5.53 22.35 3.38
CA HIS A 125 4.87 21.05 3.30
C HIS A 125 3.47 21.16 3.89
N LEU A 126 2.45 21.02 3.05
CA LEU A 126 1.06 21.21 3.46
C LEU A 126 0.42 19.92 3.97
N GLY A 127 0.79 18.78 3.37
CA GLY A 127 0.33 17.48 3.82
C GLY A 127 0.91 16.33 3.01
N THR A 128 0.66 15.11 3.48
CA THR A 128 1.04 13.86 2.81
C THR A 128 -0.12 12.88 2.77
N ALA A 129 -0.31 12.17 1.67
CA ALA A 129 -1.20 11.04 1.56
C ALA A 129 -0.37 9.82 1.25
N THR A 130 -0.55 8.76 2.04
CA THR A 130 0.20 7.52 1.90
C THR A 130 -0.76 6.36 1.71
N ASP A 131 -0.52 5.54 0.70
CA ASP A 131 -1.10 4.21 0.55
C ASP A 131 -0.02 3.13 0.45
N PHE A 132 -0.46 1.91 0.75
CA PHE A 132 0.35 0.70 0.73
C PHE A 132 -0.32 -0.33 -0.17
N TRP A 133 0.45 -0.87 -1.09
CA TRP A 133 0.04 -1.93 -1.98
C TRP A 133 0.70 -3.22 -1.52
N TYR A 134 -0.10 -4.23 -1.21
CA TYR A 134 0.36 -5.56 -0.85
C TYR A 134 0.05 -6.55 -1.97
N TYR A 135 1.11 -7.21 -2.47
CA TYR A 135 1.02 -8.11 -3.62
C TYR A 135 0.88 -9.59 -3.22
N GLY A 136 0.72 -9.88 -1.93
CA GLY A 136 0.62 -11.25 -1.42
C GLY A 136 1.97 -11.89 -1.08
N GLY A 137 1.92 -13.18 -0.75
CA GLY A 137 3.11 -13.95 -0.44
C GLY A 137 4.00 -14.21 -1.65
N TRP A 138 5.24 -14.65 -1.42
CA TRP A 138 6.23 -14.89 -2.47
C TRP A 138 5.76 -15.88 -3.55
N LEU A 139 5.02 -16.93 -3.15
CA LEU A 139 4.51 -17.91 -4.10
C LEU A 139 3.44 -17.28 -5.00
N TYR A 140 2.57 -16.47 -4.40
CA TYR A 140 1.47 -15.81 -5.09
C TYR A 140 2.01 -14.82 -6.13
N THR A 141 2.98 -13.98 -5.75
CA THR A 141 3.66 -13.03 -6.67
C THR A 141 4.45 -13.71 -7.78
N THR A 142 4.97 -14.92 -7.56
CA THR A 142 5.75 -15.65 -8.57
C THR A 142 4.87 -16.36 -9.61
N ILE A 143 3.69 -16.85 -9.19
CA ILE A 143 2.84 -17.71 -10.04
C ILE A 143 1.71 -16.92 -10.71
N LEU A 144 1.09 -15.98 -9.99
CA LEU A 144 -0.05 -15.22 -10.51
C LEU A 144 0.47 -13.87 -11.02
N ILE A 145 0.52 -13.77 -12.36
CA ILE A 145 1.02 -12.58 -13.10
C ILE A 145 0.16 -11.34 -12.82
N GLU A 146 -1.08 -11.55 -12.36
CA GLU A 146 -2.00 -10.51 -11.88
C GLU A 146 -2.40 -10.87 -10.45
N GLY A 147 -1.56 -10.48 -9.49
CA GLY A 147 -1.90 -10.66 -8.09
C GLY A 147 -3.12 -9.82 -7.71
N SER A 148 -3.95 -10.29 -6.78
CA SER A 148 -4.93 -9.44 -6.10
C SER A 148 -4.17 -8.35 -5.32
N GLU A 149 -4.09 -7.16 -5.88
CA GLU A 149 -3.51 -6.00 -5.21
C GLU A 149 -4.47 -5.56 -4.10
N ASP A 150 -4.00 -5.66 -2.85
CA ASP A 150 -4.71 -5.07 -1.71
C ASP A 150 -4.11 -3.69 -1.44
N THR A 151 -4.88 -2.65 -1.77
CA THR A 151 -4.46 -1.24 -1.62
C THR A 151 -5.14 -0.65 -0.39
N CYS A 152 -4.36 0.05 0.45
CA CYS A 152 -4.94 0.68 1.62
C CYS A 152 -4.22 1.97 2.04
N PRO A 153 -4.94 2.98 2.56
CA PRO A 153 -6.40 3.05 2.57
C PRO A 153 -6.97 3.24 1.16
N GLN A 154 -8.23 2.85 0.96
CA GLN A 154 -8.92 3.12 -0.29
C GLN A 154 -9.29 4.61 -0.34
N PHE A 155 -8.65 5.35 -1.25
CA PHE A 155 -9.02 6.74 -1.53
C PHE A 155 -10.22 6.77 -2.49
N ASP A 156 -11.19 7.65 -2.25
CA ASP A 156 -12.43 7.76 -3.05
C ASP A 156 -12.21 7.92 -4.57
N ARG A 157 -11.09 8.55 -4.96
CA ARG A 157 -10.70 8.75 -6.37
C ARG A 157 -9.22 8.50 -6.58
N ASP A 158 -8.41 9.33 -5.94
CA ASP A 158 -6.96 9.30 -6.04
C ASP A 158 -6.35 10.03 -4.83
N ILE A 159 -5.07 9.79 -4.60
CA ILE A 159 -4.25 10.36 -3.53
C ILE A 159 -4.34 11.90 -3.52
N TYR A 160 -4.39 12.53 -4.70
CA TYR A 160 -4.34 13.98 -4.88
C TYR A 160 -5.65 14.64 -4.48
N THR A 161 -6.76 14.12 -4.97
CA THR A 161 -8.11 14.60 -4.65
C THR A 161 -8.35 14.50 -3.15
N SER A 162 -7.98 13.39 -2.52
CA SER A 162 -8.11 13.20 -1.07
C SER A 162 -7.27 14.19 -0.28
N LEU A 163 -6.08 14.54 -0.77
CA LEU A 163 -5.20 15.47 -0.10
C LEU A 163 -5.68 16.92 -0.24
N TRP A 164 -6.07 17.35 -1.45
CA TRP A 164 -6.63 18.68 -1.69
C TRP A 164 -7.87 18.94 -0.84
N ARG A 165 -8.79 17.97 -0.76
CA ARG A 165 -10.02 18.09 0.04
C ARG A 165 -9.76 18.39 1.51
N GLN A 166 -8.64 17.95 2.08
CA GLN A 166 -8.32 18.18 3.50
C GLN A 166 -7.41 19.38 3.74
N VAL A 167 -6.48 19.65 2.81
CA VAL A 167 -5.51 20.74 2.94
C VAL A 167 -6.11 22.09 2.54
N ILE A 168 -6.92 22.11 1.48
CA ILE A 168 -7.36 23.35 0.86
C ILE A 168 -8.73 23.73 1.40
N ARG A 169 -8.86 24.97 1.89
CA ARG A 169 -10.12 25.50 2.40
C ARG A 169 -10.50 26.77 1.65
N PRO A 170 -11.80 27.00 1.41
CA PRO A 170 -12.24 28.27 0.87
C PRO A 170 -11.99 29.36 1.91
N ARG A 171 -11.43 30.48 1.47
CA ARG A 171 -11.30 31.66 2.31
C ARG A 171 -12.70 32.18 2.67
N THR A 172 -13.02 32.22 3.97
CA THR A 172 -14.28 32.75 4.50
C THR A 172 -14.17 34.24 4.79
N GLU A 173 -15.29 34.96 4.70
CA GLU A 173 -15.36 36.41 4.97
C GLU A 173 -14.93 36.76 6.40
N ALA A 174 -15.24 35.89 7.37
CA ALA A 174 -14.78 36.03 8.75
C ALA A 174 -13.25 36.04 8.88
N ASN A 175 -12.52 35.32 8.02
CA ASN A 175 -11.06 35.33 8.02
C ASN A 175 -10.50 36.57 7.34
N LEU A 176 -11.19 37.08 6.32
CA LEU A 176 -10.85 38.35 5.67
C LEU A 176 -10.97 39.53 6.64
N GLU A 177 -12.00 39.54 7.49
CA GLU A 177 -12.17 40.57 8.52
C GLU A 177 -11.09 40.48 9.60
N ARG A 178 -10.75 39.27 10.06
CA ARG A 178 -9.69 39.06 11.06
C ARG A 178 -8.33 39.59 10.57
N ASN A 179 -7.94 39.26 9.35
CA ASN A 179 -6.66 39.68 8.77
C ASN A 179 -6.61 41.19 8.45
N ARG A 180 -7.74 41.90 8.46
CA ARG A 180 -7.77 43.35 8.26
C ARG A 180 -7.40 44.12 9.53
N HIS A 181 -7.43 43.47 10.69
CA HIS A 181 -7.15 44.06 11.99
C HIS A 181 -5.77 43.70 12.55
N GLU A 182 -5.00 42.87 11.84
CA GLU A 182 -3.58 42.56 12.11
C GLU A 182 -2.67 43.42 11.22
#